data_AF-A0A611GQR8-F1
#
_entry.id   AF-A0A611GQR8-F1
#
_cell.length_a   1.000
_cell.length_b   1.000
_cell.length_c   1.000
_cell.angle_alpha   90.00
_cell.angle_beta   90.00
_cell.angle_gamma   90.00
#
_symmetry.space_group_name_H-M   'P 1'
#
loop_
_entity.id
_entity.type
_entity.pdbx_description
1 polymer ?
#
loop_
_entity_poly.entity_id
_entity_poly.type
_entity_poly.pdbx_seq_one_letter_code
_entity_poly.pdbx_strand_id
1 'polypeptide(L)'
;MGKMNINFKHIFPLLSSFFISGCDSDGISKVKSFVYYDIDDSMTVGKAFDTRSDCINGTWSEKEDDRGRIIVTYTCDISESGLKIINSAIMQEPENNAEHSITQNNNSIKSTNESLEEYKQKTPLVEKTKEVVIDHIRKLNSAFNEDPIIYSKLTIRPYLDSMLYLRDHNDNALNAICDGYTYIQYANTYSWRDVSEDYVKESCKKHIYQVYQSFKKNASPLITKNFPGFYERVPPCENADEC
;
A
#
# COMPACT_ATOMS: atom_id res chain seq x y z
N MET A 1 6.78 -90.82 75.31
CA MET A 1 7.10 -89.72 74.36
C MET A 1 5.78 -89.03 74.00
N GLY A 2 5.47 -87.76 74.28
CA GLY A 2 6.04 -86.70 75.11
C GLY A 2 4.88 -85.74 75.46
N LYS A 3 4.89 -85.15 76.66
CA LYS A 3 3.93 -84.11 77.08
C LYS A 3 4.39 -82.75 76.56
N MET A 4 3.47 -81.88 76.14
CA MET A 4 3.64 -80.45 76.37
C MET A 4 2.30 -79.74 76.56
N ASN A 5 2.35 -78.75 77.43
CA ASN A 5 1.30 -78.09 78.21
C ASN A 5 1.42 -76.59 77.89
N ILE A 6 0.35 -75.85 77.57
CA ILE A 6 0.40 -74.38 77.50
C ILE A 6 -0.88 -73.78 78.09
N ASN A 7 -0.68 -72.64 78.77
CA ASN A 7 -1.33 -72.17 79.98
C ASN A 7 -2.28 -70.99 79.73
N PHE A 8 -3.25 -70.86 80.63
CA PHE A 8 -4.31 -69.85 80.69
C PHE A 8 -3.73 -68.51 81.19
N LYS A 9 -3.60 -67.49 80.34
CA LYS A 9 -3.40 -66.08 80.73
C LYS A 9 -3.44 -65.16 79.51
N HIS A 10 -4.36 -64.19 79.51
CA HIS A 10 -4.56 -63.12 78.51
C HIS A 10 -5.24 -63.63 77.22
N ILE A 11 -6.48 -63.26 76.89
CA ILE A 11 -6.82 -61.96 76.29
C ILE A 11 -8.34 -61.69 76.48
N PHE A 12 -8.64 -60.68 77.29
CA PHE A 12 -9.83 -59.83 77.26
C PHE A 12 -9.24 -58.43 76.95
N PRO A 13 -9.74 -57.58 76.02
CA PRO A 13 -11.09 -57.49 75.48
C PRO A 13 -11.18 -57.42 73.94
N LEU A 14 -12.25 -58.01 73.41
CA LEU A 14 -12.65 -57.97 72.00
C LEU A 14 -13.70 -56.85 71.85
N LEU A 15 -13.31 -55.58 72.09
CA LEU A 15 -14.26 -54.45 72.15
C LEU A 15 -13.56 -53.07 72.15
N SER A 16 -12.65 -52.78 71.20
CA SER A 16 -12.11 -51.41 71.08
C SER A 16 -11.39 -51.13 69.76
N SER A 17 -12.00 -51.41 68.59
CA SER A 17 -11.33 -51.08 67.32
C SER A 17 -12.25 -50.65 66.18
N PHE A 18 -13.52 -50.36 66.45
CA PHE A 18 -14.48 -49.90 65.43
C PHE A 18 -14.96 -48.47 65.68
N PHE A 19 -14.01 -47.55 65.84
CA PHE A 19 -14.24 -46.11 65.64
C PHE A 19 -12.98 -45.48 65.04
N ILE A 20 -12.60 -45.92 63.84
CA ILE A 20 -11.89 -45.01 62.93
C ILE A 20 -12.99 -44.25 62.22
N SER A 21 -13.59 -43.27 62.92
CA SER A 21 -14.26 -42.17 62.23
C SER A 21 -13.20 -41.56 61.30
N GLY A 22 -13.41 -41.68 59.99
CA GLY A 22 -12.57 -41.03 58.99
C GLY A 22 -12.32 -39.59 59.43
N CYS A 23 -11.05 -39.25 59.60
CA CYS A 23 -10.63 -37.92 59.97
C CYS A 23 -11.08 -36.98 58.86
N ASP A 24 -12.09 -36.18 59.19
CA ASP A 24 -12.73 -35.16 58.37
C ASP A 24 -11.63 -34.25 57.81
N SER A 25 -11.22 -34.50 56.58
CA SER A 25 -10.08 -33.81 56.00
C SER A 25 -10.61 -32.60 55.26
N ASP A 26 -10.73 -31.48 55.97
CA ASP A 26 -11.10 -30.18 55.42
C ASP A 26 -10.21 -29.87 54.20
N GLY A 27 -10.80 -29.97 53.00
CA GLY A 27 -10.10 -29.83 51.75
C GLY A 27 -9.60 -28.40 51.58
N ILE A 28 -10.40 -27.42 52.01
CA ILE A 28 -10.06 -26.00 51.99
C ILE A 28 -8.79 -25.76 52.80
N SER A 29 -8.69 -26.28 54.03
CA SER A 29 -7.49 -26.11 54.87
C SER A 29 -6.22 -26.68 54.23
N LYS A 30 -6.32 -27.83 53.56
CA LYS A 30 -5.20 -28.45 52.82
C LYS A 30 -4.75 -27.59 51.65
N VAL A 31 -5.68 -27.08 50.85
CA VAL A 31 -5.35 -26.20 49.71
C VAL A 31 -4.78 -24.87 50.19
N LYS A 32 -5.39 -24.25 51.22
CA LYS A 32 -4.93 -22.96 51.76
C LYS A 32 -3.52 -23.01 52.32
N SER A 33 -3.12 -24.13 52.91
CA SER A 33 -1.79 -24.32 53.52
C SER A 33 -0.71 -24.71 52.52
N PHE A 34 -1.07 -25.03 51.28
CA PHE A 34 -0.11 -25.40 50.25
C PHE A 34 0.83 -24.24 49.92
N VAL A 35 2.12 -24.53 49.77
CA VAL A 35 3.17 -23.58 49.37
C VAL A 35 3.80 -24.09 48.07
N TYR A 36 3.93 -23.21 47.08
CA TYR A 36 4.57 -23.52 45.81
C TYR A 36 6.02 -23.05 45.84
N TYR A 37 6.90 -23.86 46.41
CA TYR A 37 8.29 -23.49 46.72
C TYR A 37 9.14 -23.02 45.54
N ASP A 38 8.81 -23.44 44.32
CA ASP A 38 9.54 -23.02 43.11
C ASP A 38 9.17 -21.59 42.63
N ILE A 39 8.09 -21.01 43.15
CA ILE A 39 7.59 -19.68 42.77
C ILE A 39 7.79 -18.70 43.92
N ASP A 40 7.30 -19.04 45.11
CA ASP A 40 7.41 -18.22 46.33
C ASP A 40 7.27 -19.14 47.55
N ASP A 41 8.36 -19.31 48.30
CA ASP A 41 8.41 -20.16 49.50
C ASP A 41 7.81 -19.48 50.75
N SER A 42 7.50 -18.19 50.66
CA SER A 42 7.00 -17.36 51.78
C SER A 42 5.47 -17.19 51.78
N MET A 43 4.82 -17.60 50.69
CA MET A 43 3.39 -17.36 50.43
C MET A 43 2.64 -18.68 50.29
N THR A 44 1.62 -18.88 51.12
CA THR A 44 0.68 -19.99 50.92
C THR A 44 -0.34 -19.62 49.83
N VAL A 45 -0.90 -20.63 49.16
CA VAL A 45 -2.01 -20.44 48.22
C VAL A 45 -3.15 -19.67 48.88
N GLY A 46 -3.53 -20.04 50.11
CA GLY A 46 -4.58 -19.34 50.85
C GLY A 46 -4.27 -17.87 51.03
N LYS A 47 -3.05 -17.53 51.46
CA LYS A 47 -2.64 -16.13 51.66
C LYS A 47 -2.58 -15.36 50.33
N ALA A 48 -2.12 -15.98 49.25
CA ALA A 48 -2.07 -15.36 47.93
C ALA A 48 -3.48 -14.96 47.44
N PHE A 49 -4.46 -15.87 47.57
CA PHE A 49 -5.84 -15.59 47.17
C PHE A 49 -6.58 -14.71 48.17
N ASP A 50 -6.30 -14.80 49.47
CA ASP A 50 -7.00 -14.00 50.49
C ASP A 50 -6.50 -12.54 50.55
N THR A 51 -5.31 -12.23 50.00
CA THR A 51 -4.69 -10.89 50.08
C THR A 51 -4.63 -10.12 48.75
N ARG A 52 -4.99 -10.75 47.63
CA ARG A 52 -4.97 -10.08 46.32
C ARG A 52 -5.99 -8.94 46.25
N SER A 53 -5.58 -7.78 45.73
CA SER A 53 -6.38 -6.54 45.76
C SER A 53 -7.38 -6.39 44.61
N ASP A 54 -7.25 -7.22 43.57
CA ASP A 54 -8.07 -7.22 42.35
C ASP A 54 -9.36 -8.04 42.50
N CYS A 55 -9.59 -8.62 43.68
CA CYS A 55 -10.63 -9.60 43.96
C CYS A 55 -11.11 -9.39 45.40
N ILE A 56 -12.38 -9.00 45.57
CA ILE A 56 -13.01 -8.65 46.83
C ILE A 56 -14.09 -9.68 47.20
N ASN A 57 -14.44 -9.78 48.47
CA ASN A 57 -15.44 -10.73 48.98
C ASN A 57 -15.10 -12.20 48.66
N GLY A 58 -13.81 -12.53 48.66
CA GLY A 58 -13.30 -13.86 48.39
C GLY A 58 -13.91 -14.93 49.31
N THR A 59 -14.44 -15.99 48.72
CA THR A 59 -15.09 -17.10 49.43
C THR A 59 -14.54 -18.42 48.93
N TRP A 60 -14.19 -19.28 49.88
CA TRP A 60 -13.80 -20.66 49.62
C TRP A 60 -14.99 -21.58 49.82
N SER A 61 -15.12 -22.56 48.94
CA SER A 61 -16.14 -23.61 49.04
C SER A 61 -15.52 -24.94 48.66
N GLU A 62 -16.11 -26.03 49.15
CA GLU A 62 -15.74 -27.37 48.76
C GLU A 62 -16.98 -28.17 48.37
N LYS A 63 -16.78 -29.09 47.42
CA LYS A 63 -17.80 -30.01 46.95
C LYS A 63 -17.14 -31.33 46.59
N GLU A 64 -17.78 -32.44 46.95
CA GLU A 64 -17.41 -33.75 46.45
C GLU A 64 -18.02 -33.99 45.06
N ASP A 65 -17.20 -34.46 44.11
CA ASP A 65 -17.69 -34.85 42.79
C ASP A 65 -18.23 -36.29 42.75
N ASP A 66 -18.77 -36.70 41.60
CA ASP A 66 -19.34 -38.03 41.37
C ASP A 66 -18.35 -39.20 41.52
N ARG A 67 -17.05 -38.90 41.62
CA ARG A 67 -15.96 -39.86 41.78
C ARG A 67 -15.37 -39.84 43.19
N GLY A 68 -16.01 -39.14 44.12
CA GLY A 68 -15.59 -39.05 45.52
C GLY A 68 -14.36 -38.16 45.76
N ARG A 69 -14.06 -37.22 44.86
CA ARG A 69 -12.94 -36.27 45.00
C ARG A 69 -13.44 -34.96 45.60
N ILE A 70 -12.72 -34.44 46.59
CA ILE A 70 -12.97 -33.09 47.12
C ILE A 70 -12.43 -32.04 46.13
N ILE A 71 -13.34 -31.22 45.61
CA ILE A 71 -13.05 -30.06 44.75
C ILE A 71 -13.14 -28.80 45.60
N VAL A 72 -12.02 -28.10 45.75
CA VAL A 72 -11.94 -26.81 46.44
C VAL A 72 -12.01 -25.69 45.41
N THR A 73 -12.93 -24.74 45.62
CA THR A 73 -13.15 -23.60 44.73
C THR A 73 -13.00 -22.30 45.51
N TYR A 74 -12.28 -21.35 44.92
CA TYR A 74 -12.24 -19.97 45.39
C TYR A 74 -12.97 -19.08 44.39
N THR A 75 -13.91 -18.27 44.89
CA THR A 75 -14.71 -17.33 44.09
C THR A 75 -14.63 -15.94 44.73
N CYS A 76 -14.65 -14.89 43.92
CA CYS A 76 -14.71 -13.51 44.40
C CYS A 76 -15.37 -12.58 43.39
N ASP A 77 -15.73 -11.38 43.85
CA ASP A 77 -16.12 -10.29 42.98
C ASP A 77 -14.87 -9.55 42.50
N ILE A 78 -14.81 -9.19 41.22
CA ILE A 78 -13.68 -8.41 40.70
C ILE A 78 -13.80 -6.97 41.21
N SER A 79 -12.72 -6.45 41.79
CA SER A 79 -12.69 -5.07 42.29
C SER A 79 -12.58 -4.06 41.15
N GLU A 80 -12.85 -2.77 41.43
CA GLU A 80 -12.66 -1.69 40.45
C GLU A 80 -11.22 -1.64 39.89
N SER A 81 -10.22 -1.93 40.73
CA SER A 81 -8.82 -2.01 40.28
C SER A 81 -8.57 -3.24 39.40
N GLY A 82 -9.19 -4.38 39.72
CA GLY A 82 -9.17 -5.58 38.87
C GLY A 82 -9.83 -5.35 37.51
N LEU A 83 -10.99 -4.67 37.49
CA LEU A 83 -11.69 -4.29 36.26
C LEU A 83 -10.85 -3.35 35.40
N LYS A 84 -10.11 -2.41 36.00
CA LYS A 84 -9.19 -1.54 35.25
C LYS A 84 -8.07 -2.32 34.56
N ILE A 85 -7.50 -3.32 35.23
CA ILE A 85 -6.47 -4.18 34.65
C ILE A 85 -7.05 -4.96 33.47
N ILE A 86 -8.21 -5.59 33.67
CA ILE A 86 -8.89 -6.36 32.61
C ILE A 86 -9.26 -5.45 31.43
N ASN A 87 -9.82 -4.28 31.70
CA ASN A 87 -10.16 -3.31 30.65
C ASN A 87 -8.91 -2.84 29.90
N SER A 88 -7.80 -2.57 30.60
CA SER A 88 -6.55 -2.20 29.92
C SER A 88 -6.03 -3.31 29.01
N ALA A 89 -6.11 -4.57 29.44
CA ALA A 89 -5.70 -5.72 28.64
C ALA A 89 -6.62 -5.94 27.43
N ILE A 90 -7.92 -5.77 27.59
CA ILE A 90 -8.91 -5.93 26.52
C ILE A 90 -8.83 -4.77 25.50
N MET A 91 -8.61 -3.55 25.97
CA MET A 91 -8.63 -2.35 25.12
C MET A 91 -7.30 -2.06 24.43
N GLN A 92 -6.19 -2.58 24.94
CA GLN A 92 -4.86 -2.34 24.38
C GLN A 92 -4.73 -2.82 22.92
N GLU A 93 -5.25 -4.00 22.59
CA GLU A 93 -5.20 -4.49 21.20
C GLU A 93 -6.02 -3.61 20.24
N PRO A 94 -7.30 -3.30 20.51
CA PRO A 94 -8.07 -2.33 19.72
C PRO A 94 -7.37 -0.96 19.58
N GLU A 95 -6.79 -0.42 20.65
CA GLU A 95 -6.10 0.87 20.65
C GLU A 95 -4.85 0.82 19.75
N ASN A 96 -4.01 -0.20 19.90
CA ASN A 96 -2.83 -0.40 19.06
C ASN A 96 -3.21 -0.58 17.58
N ASN A 97 -4.28 -1.33 17.31
CA ASN A 97 -4.78 -1.54 15.95
C ASN A 97 -5.31 -0.23 15.34
N ALA A 98 -6.01 0.59 16.13
CA ALA A 98 -6.49 1.89 15.70
C ALA A 98 -5.32 2.85 15.41
N GLU A 99 -4.34 2.93 16.30
CA GLU A 99 -3.14 3.78 16.12
C GLU A 99 -2.33 3.36 14.90
N HIS A 100 -2.15 2.04 14.70
CA HIS A 100 -1.48 1.51 13.52
C HIS A 100 -2.22 1.89 12.23
N SER A 101 -3.54 1.73 12.21
CA SER A 101 -4.39 2.09 11.07
C SER A 101 -4.34 3.60 10.77
N ILE A 102 -4.37 4.43 11.80
CA ILE A 102 -4.24 5.89 11.67
C ILE A 102 -2.89 6.24 11.04
N THR A 103 -1.80 5.64 11.53
CA THR A 103 -0.45 5.87 11.01
C THR A 103 -0.34 5.46 9.54
N GLN A 104 -0.85 4.28 9.17
CA GLN A 104 -0.83 3.81 7.78
C GLN A 104 -1.64 4.73 6.84
N ASN A 105 -2.83 5.15 7.29
CA ASN A 105 -3.67 6.05 6.52
C ASN A 105 -3.03 7.43 6.36
N ASN A 106 -2.40 7.97 7.39
CA ASN A 106 -1.67 9.24 7.32
C ASN A 106 -0.51 9.20 6.34
N ASN A 107 0.25 8.09 6.31
CA ASN A 107 1.32 7.90 5.32
C ASN A 107 0.77 7.85 3.89
N SER A 108 -0.37 7.18 3.70
CA SER A 108 -1.05 7.11 2.39
C SER A 108 -1.56 8.49 1.94
N ILE A 109 -2.15 9.26 2.85
CA ILE A 109 -2.59 10.64 2.60
C ILE A 109 -1.40 11.52 2.20
N LYS A 110 -0.28 11.41 2.92
CA LYS A 110 0.94 12.17 2.61
C LYS A 110 1.44 11.87 1.19
N SER A 111 1.60 10.60 0.84
CA SER A 111 2.07 10.19 -0.51
C SER A 111 1.09 10.63 -1.61
N THR A 112 -0.21 10.55 -1.35
CA THR A 112 -1.24 11.02 -2.28
C THR A 112 -1.16 12.53 -2.49
N ASN A 113 -0.96 13.30 -1.41
CA ASN A 113 -0.82 14.75 -1.49
C ASN A 113 0.45 15.18 -2.24
N GLU A 114 1.58 14.50 -2.01
CA GLU A 114 2.82 14.76 -2.76
C GLU A 114 2.62 14.51 -4.26
N SER A 115 1.95 13.42 -4.62
CA SER A 115 1.60 13.11 -6.02
C SER A 115 0.64 14.16 -6.61
N LEU A 116 -0.37 14.58 -5.85
CA LEU A 116 -1.32 15.61 -6.28
C LEU A 116 -0.62 16.94 -6.58
N GLU A 117 0.31 17.36 -5.74
CA GLU A 117 1.09 18.59 -5.97
C GLU A 117 2.00 18.47 -7.20
N GLU A 118 2.60 17.30 -7.45
CA GLU A 118 3.35 17.04 -8.68
C GLU A 118 2.47 17.21 -9.93
N TYR A 119 1.28 16.61 -9.93
CA TYR A 119 0.35 16.74 -11.07
C TYR A 119 -0.17 18.16 -11.25
N LYS A 120 -0.46 18.89 -10.16
CA LYS A 120 -0.84 20.31 -10.24
C LYS A 120 0.24 21.16 -10.91
N GLN A 121 1.52 20.84 -10.69
CA GLN A 121 2.63 21.53 -11.36
C GLN A 121 2.80 21.11 -12.82
N LYS A 122 2.50 19.85 -13.16
CA LYS A 122 2.57 19.34 -14.56
C LYS A 122 1.45 19.88 -15.45
N THR A 123 0.22 20.01 -14.95
CA THR A 123 -0.94 20.49 -15.72
C THR A 123 -0.71 21.81 -16.49
N PRO A 124 -0.21 22.90 -15.87
CA PRO A 124 0.03 24.15 -16.61
C PRO A 124 1.16 24.01 -17.64
N LEU A 125 2.13 23.12 -17.43
CA LEU A 125 3.19 22.85 -18.40
C LEU A 125 2.63 22.13 -19.63
N VAL A 126 1.70 21.20 -19.43
CA VAL A 126 0.99 20.51 -20.51
C VAL A 126 0.20 21.52 -21.35
N GLU A 127 -0.60 22.37 -20.71
CA GLU A 127 -1.43 23.36 -21.44
C GLU A 127 -0.56 24.35 -22.20
N LYS A 128 0.49 24.89 -21.56
CA LYS A 128 1.43 25.80 -22.23
C LYS A 128 2.11 25.14 -23.43
N THR A 129 2.49 23.86 -23.32
CA THR A 129 3.13 23.15 -24.43
C THR A 129 2.16 22.94 -25.58
N LYS A 130 0.91 22.55 -25.27
CA LYS A 130 -0.16 22.40 -26.25
C LYS A 130 -0.43 23.71 -26.99
N GLU A 131 -0.54 24.84 -26.29
CA GLU A 131 -0.72 26.16 -26.91
C GLU A 131 0.39 26.48 -27.91
N VAL A 132 1.65 26.27 -27.52
CA VAL A 132 2.82 26.52 -28.38
C VAL A 132 2.82 25.59 -29.59
N VAL A 133 2.49 24.30 -29.41
CA VAL A 133 2.41 23.34 -30.53
C VAL A 133 1.32 23.73 -31.52
N ILE A 134 0.10 24.01 -31.04
CA ILE A 134 -1.04 24.42 -31.88
C ILE A 134 -0.72 25.71 -32.64
N ASP A 135 -0.08 26.69 -32.00
CA ASP A 135 0.36 27.92 -32.67
C ASP A 135 1.31 27.64 -33.84
N HIS A 136 2.25 26.71 -33.68
CA HIS A 136 3.16 26.33 -34.76
C HIS A 136 2.49 25.49 -35.85
N ILE A 137 1.52 24.63 -35.51
CA ILE A 137 0.69 23.93 -36.51
C ILE A 137 -0.05 24.94 -37.39
N ARG A 138 -0.65 25.96 -36.78
CA ARG A 138 -1.33 27.04 -37.53
C ARG A 138 -0.38 27.84 -38.40
N LYS A 139 0.81 28.17 -37.89
CA LYS A 139 1.87 28.85 -38.67
C LYS A 139 2.33 28.01 -39.85
N LEU A 140 2.49 26.70 -39.65
CA LEU A 140 2.86 25.77 -40.72
C LEU A 140 1.77 25.72 -41.79
N ASN A 141 0.50 25.65 -41.39
CA ASN A 141 -0.63 25.68 -42.32
C ASN A 141 -0.70 26.99 -43.12
N SER A 142 -0.50 28.13 -42.45
CA SER A 142 -0.43 29.42 -43.14
C SER A 142 0.72 29.44 -44.15
N ALA A 143 1.93 29.07 -43.73
CA ALA A 143 3.13 29.07 -44.57
C ALA A 143 3.01 28.12 -45.77
N PHE A 144 2.41 26.94 -45.57
CA PHE A 144 2.16 25.98 -46.64
C PHE A 144 1.22 26.54 -47.72
N ASN A 145 0.22 27.32 -47.31
CA ASN A 145 -0.77 27.93 -48.21
C ASN A 145 -0.27 29.22 -48.90
N GLU A 146 0.93 29.72 -48.60
CA GLU A 146 1.49 30.91 -49.25
C GLU A 146 1.90 30.67 -50.71
N ASP A 147 2.10 29.42 -51.11
CA ASP A 147 2.45 29.04 -52.48
C ASP A 147 1.29 28.24 -53.14
N PRO A 148 0.52 28.88 -54.04
CA PRO A 148 -0.61 28.25 -54.71
C PRO A 148 -0.27 27.04 -55.58
N ILE A 149 0.95 26.98 -56.11
CA ILE A 149 1.41 25.84 -56.90
C ILE A 149 1.68 24.66 -55.96
N ILE A 150 2.20 24.92 -54.76
CA ILE A 150 2.45 23.89 -53.75
C ILE A 150 1.14 23.38 -53.14
N TYR A 151 0.30 24.24 -52.54
CA TYR A 151 -0.87 23.75 -51.82
C TYR A 151 -1.92 23.09 -52.72
N SER A 152 -1.97 23.43 -54.02
CA SER A 152 -2.88 22.80 -54.98
C SER A 152 -2.42 21.41 -55.44
N LYS A 153 -1.16 21.04 -55.17
CA LYS A 153 -0.53 19.81 -55.67
C LYS A 153 -0.07 18.87 -54.55
N LEU A 154 0.28 19.42 -53.39
CA LEU A 154 0.82 18.69 -52.25
C LEU A 154 -0.15 18.74 -51.06
N THR A 155 -0.01 17.77 -50.15
CA THR A 155 -0.69 17.79 -48.85
C THR A 155 0.27 18.30 -47.78
N ILE A 156 -0.28 18.95 -46.76
CA ILE A 156 0.51 19.44 -45.62
C ILE A 156 1.00 18.33 -44.69
N ARG A 157 0.36 17.15 -44.72
CA ARG A 157 0.59 16.03 -43.80
C ARG A 157 2.08 15.65 -43.62
N PRO A 158 2.88 15.44 -44.67
CA PRO A 158 4.29 15.08 -44.51
C PRO A 158 5.11 16.16 -43.79
N TYR A 159 4.73 17.43 -43.98
CA TYR A 159 5.35 18.54 -43.27
C TYR A 159 4.93 18.53 -41.80
N LEU A 160 3.63 18.38 -41.51
CA LEU A 160 3.13 18.30 -40.14
C LEU A 160 3.79 17.16 -39.34
N ASP A 161 3.84 15.96 -39.91
CA ASP A 161 4.50 14.81 -39.29
C ASP A 161 5.99 15.14 -39.02
N SER A 162 6.71 15.62 -40.03
CA SER A 162 8.12 15.98 -39.87
C SER A 162 8.36 17.04 -38.79
N MET A 163 7.43 17.98 -38.61
CA MET A 163 7.52 19.01 -37.57
C MET A 163 7.32 18.38 -36.19
N LEU A 164 6.29 17.56 -36.02
CA LEU A 164 5.97 16.90 -34.74
C LEU A 164 7.02 15.87 -34.32
N TYR A 165 7.78 15.30 -35.26
CA TYR A 165 8.93 14.44 -34.96
C TYR A 165 10.27 15.19 -34.89
N LEU A 166 10.29 16.51 -35.08
CA LEU A 166 11.53 17.28 -35.03
C LEU A 166 12.04 17.41 -33.59
N ARG A 167 13.05 16.60 -33.26
CA ARG A 167 13.74 16.64 -31.98
C ARG A 167 14.66 17.85 -31.90
N ASP A 168 14.72 18.47 -30.73
CA ASP A 168 15.50 19.66 -30.40
C ASP A 168 17.01 19.50 -30.66
N HIS A 169 17.55 18.29 -30.55
CA HIS A 169 18.97 18.00 -30.79
C HIS A 169 19.31 17.57 -32.23
N ASN A 170 18.33 17.51 -33.14
CA ASN A 170 18.53 16.96 -34.49
C ASN A 170 18.64 18.07 -35.55
N ASP A 171 19.84 18.66 -35.69
CA ASP A 171 20.13 19.66 -36.76
C ASP A 171 20.07 19.04 -38.16
N ASN A 172 20.41 17.76 -38.30
CA ASN A 172 20.37 17.06 -39.59
C ASN A 172 18.93 16.91 -40.09
N ALA A 173 17.98 16.63 -39.21
CA ALA A 173 16.56 16.60 -39.58
C ALA A 173 16.05 17.99 -39.98
N LEU A 174 16.47 19.06 -39.30
CA LEU A 174 16.09 20.43 -39.67
C LEU A 174 16.56 20.77 -41.10
N ASN A 175 17.80 20.42 -41.43
CA ASN A 175 18.35 20.69 -42.76
C ASN A 175 17.71 19.85 -43.87
N ALA A 176 17.21 18.65 -43.53
CA ALA A 176 16.60 17.72 -44.48
C ALA A 176 15.11 17.97 -44.77
N ILE A 177 14.41 18.86 -44.05
CA ILE A 177 12.96 19.08 -44.24
C ILE A 177 12.63 19.49 -45.67
N CYS A 178 13.38 20.44 -46.24
CA CYS A 178 13.16 20.90 -47.60
C CYS A 178 13.81 20.00 -48.66
N ASP A 179 14.56 18.99 -48.24
CA ASP A 179 15.13 17.94 -49.11
C ASP A 179 14.19 16.72 -49.22
N GLY A 180 13.09 16.71 -48.46
CA GLY A 180 12.14 15.59 -48.36
C GLY A 180 11.28 15.31 -49.61
N TYR A 181 11.58 15.93 -50.76
CA TYR A 181 10.87 15.71 -52.02
C TYR A 181 10.77 14.23 -52.40
N THR A 182 11.79 13.43 -52.06
CA THR A 182 11.79 11.98 -52.28
C THR A 182 10.68 11.24 -51.52
N TYR A 183 10.26 11.70 -50.33
CA TYR A 183 9.15 11.09 -49.57
C TYR A 183 7.78 11.44 -50.19
N ILE A 184 7.68 12.59 -50.84
CA ILE A 184 6.48 13.07 -51.52
C ILE A 184 6.18 12.24 -52.78
N GLN A 185 7.21 11.75 -53.49
CA GLN A 185 7.05 10.93 -54.70
C GLN A 185 6.46 9.53 -54.45
N TYR A 186 6.61 8.96 -53.25
CA TYR A 186 6.08 7.62 -52.94
C TYR A 186 4.55 7.58 -52.80
N ALA A 187 3.89 8.73 -52.71
CA ALA A 187 2.44 8.85 -52.50
C ALA A 187 1.62 8.73 -53.80
N ASN A 188 1.91 7.77 -54.69
CA ASN A 188 1.17 7.32 -55.90
C ASN A 188 0.14 8.22 -56.68
N THR A 189 0.15 9.55 -56.62
CA THR A 189 -0.75 10.44 -57.37
C THR A 189 -0.05 11.14 -58.53
N TYR A 190 -0.55 10.99 -59.76
CA TYR A 190 0.00 11.60 -60.97
C TYR A 190 0.05 13.15 -61.01
N SER A 191 -0.29 13.84 -59.92
CA SER A 191 -0.54 15.30 -59.83
C SER A 191 0.71 16.18 -59.79
N TRP A 192 1.88 15.64 -59.46
CA TRP A 192 3.12 16.40 -59.18
C TRP A 192 4.12 16.48 -60.34
N ARG A 193 3.84 15.86 -61.49
CA ARG A 193 4.77 15.82 -62.64
C ARG A 193 5.14 17.22 -63.18
N ASP A 194 4.37 18.25 -62.84
CA ASP A 194 4.55 19.61 -63.35
C ASP A 194 5.29 20.55 -62.37
N VAL A 195 5.71 20.07 -61.19
CA VAL A 195 6.47 20.87 -60.22
C VAL A 195 7.83 20.22 -59.99
N SER A 196 8.91 20.95 -60.33
CA SER A 196 10.27 20.46 -60.15
C SER A 196 10.65 20.35 -58.67
N GLU A 197 11.54 19.40 -58.35
CA GLU A 197 12.15 19.26 -57.02
C GLU A 197 12.75 20.59 -56.53
N ASP A 198 13.48 21.28 -57.41
CA ASP A 198 14.09 22.58 -57.11
C ASP A 198 13.06 23.62 -56.72
N TYR A 199 11.90 23.66 -57.39
CA TYR A 199 10.82 24.59 -57.04
C TYR A 199 10.26 24.30 -55.64
N VAL A 200 9.97 23.03 -55.34
CA VAL A 200 9.46 22.61 -54.02
C VAL A 200 10.46 22.98 -52.91
N LYS A 201 11.75 22.73 -53.15
CA LYS A 201 12.82 23.04 -52.20
C LYS A 201 12.94 24.54 -51.96
N GLU A 202 12.93 25.37 -53.00
CA GLU A 202 13.00 26.82 -52.86
C GLU A 202 11.75 27.39 -52.18
N SER A 203 10.56 26.89 -52.52
CA SER A 203 9.31 27.29 -51.85
C SER A 203 9.32 26.92 -50.37
N CYS A 204 9.74 25.70 -50.02
CA CYS A 204 9.89 25.26 -48.63
C CYS A 204 10.88 26.13 -47.85
N LYS A 205 12.07 26.43 -48.42
CA LYS A 205 13.06 27.30 -47.77
C LYS A 205 12.51 28.70 -47.53
N LYS A 206 11.73 29.23 -48.47
CA LYS A 206 11.18 30.58 -48.42
C LYS A 206 10.06 30.71 -47.39
N HIS A 207 9.14 29.75 -47.34
CA HIS A 207 7.90 29.88 -46.59
C HIS A 207 7.87 29.00 -45.33
N ILE A 208 8.29 27.74 -45.43
CA ILE A 208 8.07 26.71 -44.40
C ILE A 208 9.25 26.63 -43.41
N TYR A 209 10.48 26.76 -43.88
CA TYR A 209 11.68 26.49 -43.08
C TYR A 209 11.79 27.33 -41.80
N GLN A 210 11.38 28.60 -41.85
CA GLN A 210 11.38 29.49 -40.68
C GLN A 210 10.43 29.02 -39.57
N VAL A 211 9.30 28.40 -39.94
CA VAL A 211 8.36 27.83 -38.98
C VAL A 211 9.01 26.66 -38.23
N TYR A 212 9.76 25.81 -38.92
CA TYR A 212 10.48 24.70 -38.29
C TYR A 212 11.63 25.16 -37.42
N GLN A 213 12.36 26.21 -37.82
CA GLN A 213 13.38 26.81 -36.95
C GLN A 213 12.76 27.34 -35.65
N SER A 214 11.62 28.03 -35.75
CA SER A 214 10.86 28.48 -34.58
C SER A 214 10.36 27.31 -33.74
N PHE A 215 9.79 26.27 -34.36
CA PHE A 215 9.27 25.09 -33.66
C PHE A 215 10.38 24.37 -32.90
N LYS A 216 11.53 24.13 -33.55
CA LYS A 216 12.69 23.50 -32.93
C LYS A 216 13.19 24.28 -31.72
N LYS A 217 13.19 25.61 -31.81
CA LYS A 217 13.68 26.48 -30.74
C LYS A 217 12.68 26.59 -29.57
N ASN A 218 11.39 26.66 -29.87
CA ASN A 218 10.38 27.12 -28.92
C ASN A 218 9.42 26.00 -28.45
N ALA A 219 9.13 25.02 -29.29
CA ALA A 219 8.16 23.95 -29.02
C ALA A 219 8.86 22.63 -28.66
N SER A 220 9.82 22.20 -29.47
CA SER A 220 10.49 20.90 -29.30
C SER A 220 11.11 20.68 -27.90
N PRO A 221 11.79 21.67 -27.27
CA PRO A 221 12.35 21.49 -25.93
C PRO A 221 11.26 21.33 -24.87
N LEU A 222 10.10 21.99 -25.05
CA LEU A 222 8.95 21.84 -24.15
C LEU A 222 8.34 20.45 -24.28
N ILE A 223 8.24 19.93 -25.51
CA ILE A 223 7.75 18.57 -25.77
C ILE A 223 8.68 17.54 -25.11
N THR A 224 9.99 17.63 -25.38
CA THR A 224 10.99 16.71 -24.82
C THR A 224 10.98 16.73 -23.29
N LYS A 225 10.86 17.92 -22.68
CA LYS A 225 10.86 18.07 -21.22
C LYS A 225 9.58 17.56 -20.57
N ASN A 226 8.42 17.89 -21.14
CA ASN A 226 7.12 17.67 -20.48
C ASN A 226 6.48 16.33 -20.87
N PHE A 227 6.86 15.74 -22.01
CA PHE A 227 6.30 14.49 -22.54
C PHE A 227 7.41 13.50 -22.96
N PRO A 228 8.14 12.93 -22.00
CA PRO A 228 9.12 11.89 -22.31
C PRO A 228 8.43 10.68 -22.99
N GLY A 229 8.92 10.30 -24.17
CA GLY A 229 8.32 9.25 -24.99
C GLY A 229 7.14 9.69 -25.87
N PHE A 230 6.91 11.01 -26.05
CA PHE A 230 5.97 11.54 -27.04
C PHE A 230 6.26 10.98 -28.44
N TYR A 231 7.50 11.10 -28.89
CA TYR A 231 7.95 10.66 -30.21
C TYR A 231 7.83 9.14 -30.47
N GLU A 232 7.59 8.33 -29.43
CA GLU A 232 7.39 6.87 -29.53
C GLU A 232 5.91 6.49 -29.66
N ARG A 233 5.00 7.43 -29.38
CA ARG A 233 3.56 7.17 -29.20
C ARG A 233 2.63 8.02 -30.07
N VAL A 234 3.16 8.98 -30.83
CA VAL A 234 2.37 9.80 -31.74
C VAL A 234 1.95 8.93 -32.95
N PRO A 235 0.65 8.69 -33.17
CA PRO A 235 0.18 8.15 -34.44
C PRO A 235 0.37 9.22 -35.53
N PRO A 236 0.57 8.82 -36.80
CA PRO A 236 0.72 9.79 -37.89
C PRO A 236 -0.53 10.66 -38.00
N CYS A 237 -0.36 11.98 -38.10
CA CYS A 237 -1.47 12.93 -38.22
C CYS A 237 -2.17 12.74 -39.58
N GLU A 238 -3.49 12.56 -39.62
CA GLU A 238 -4.21 12.45 -40.90
C GLU A 238 -4.42 13.84 -41.52
N ASN A 239 -4.91 14.82 -40.75
CA ASN A 239 -5.22 16.19 -41.18
C ASN A 239 -4.79 17.24 -40.14
N ALA A 240 -4.56 18.50 -40.55
CA ALA A 240 -4.17 19.60 -39.65
C ALA A 240 -5.26 20.02 -38.64
N ASP A 241 -6.52 19.69 -38.90
CA ASP A 241 -7.66 19.94 -38.00
C ASP A 241 -7.88 18.78 -37.00
N GLU A 242 -7.23 17.64 -37.23
CA GLU A 242 -7.31 16.43 -36.39
C GLU A 242 -6.11 16.29 -35.44
N CYS A 243 -5.18 17.27 -35.51
CA CYS A 243 -4.03 17.48 -34.65
C CYS A 243 -4.11 18.92 -34.04
#